data_AF-A0A1G7E7V3-F1
#
_entry.id   AF-A0A1G7E7V3-F1
#
_cell.length_a   1.000
_cell.length_b   1.000
_cell.length_c   1.000
_cell.angle_alpha   90.00
_cell.angle_beta   90.00
_cell.angle_gamma   90.00
#
_symmetry.space_group_name_H-M   'P 1'
#
loop_
_entity.id
_entity.type
_entity.pdbx_description
1 polymer ?
#
loop_
_entity_poly.entity_id
_entity_poly.type
_entity_poly.pdbx_seq_one_letter_code
_entity_poly.pdbx_strand_id
1 'polypeptide(L)'
;MSHPLIARLETEFGWPRLATMDEVKAFTTSPGAHCLFVPGDPARNLESADVAVILPELHMTFQRAFDCAVVDDAIEAQLREATGVLKTPSLIFFRDGQLLGGIPKVRDWDDYMARIPQILNAIPAPAA
;
A
#
# COMPACT_ATOMS: atom_id res chain seq x y z
N MET A 1 0.67 -11.21 -16.62
CA MET A 1 1.98 -11.58 -16.05
C MET A 1 2.37 -10.49 -15.07
N SER A 2 2.55 -10.79 -13.79
CA SER A 2 3.01 -9.78 -12.82
C SER A 2 4.47 -9.41 -13.10
N HIS A 3 4.80 -8.13 -12.97
CA HIS A 3 6.16 -7.64 -13.13
C HIS A 3 7.10 -8.31 -12.10
N PRO A 4 8.35 -8.71 -12.45
CA PRO A 4 9.23 -9.46 -11.54
C PRO A 4 9.51 -8.75 -10.21
N LEU A 5 9.64 -7.41 -10.23
CA LEU A 5 9.83 -6.62 -9.02
C LEU A 5 8.61 -6.62 -8.09
N ILE A 6 7.40 -6.74 -8.65
CA ILE A 6 6.16 -6.88 -7.86
C ILE A 6 6.09 -8.31 -7.30
N ALA A 7 6.39 -9.32 -8.12
CA ALA A 7 6.41 -10.72 -7.69
C ALA A 7 7.37 -10.95 -6.51
N ARG A 8 8.49 -10.23 -6.47
CA ARG A 8 9.46 -10.27 -5.37
C ARG A 8 8.85 -9.91 -4.00
N LEU A 9 7.87 -9.00 -3.97
CA LEU A 9 7.18 -8.63 -2.73
C LEU A 9 6.51 -9.84 -2.08
N GLU A 10 6.00 -10.77 -2.88
CA GLU A 10 5.41 -12.01 -2.39
C GLU A 10 6.48 -13.08 -2.15
N THR A 11 7.38 -13.30 -3.10
CA THR A 11 8.29 -14.46 -3.07
C THR A 11 9.47 -14.29 -2.13
N GLU A 12 10.01 -13.08 -1.97
CA GLU A 12 11.17 -12.81 -1.12
C GLU A 12 10.78 -12.14 0.20
N PHE A 13 9.81 -11.22 0.18
CA PHE A 13 9.37 -10.51 1.39
C PHE A 13 8.18 -11.16 2.10
N GLY A 14 7.53 -12.15 1.47
CA GLY A 14 6.43 -12.90 2.06
C GLY A 14 5.13 -12.10 2.22
N TRP A 15 4.98 -10.99 1.51
CA TRP A 15 3.79 -10.15 1.62
C TRP A 15 2.61 -10.77 0.88
N PRO A 16 1.43 -10.86 1.51
CA PRO A 16 0.28 -11.47 0.86
C PRO A 16 -0.19 -10.62 -0.31
N ARG A 17 -0.73 -11.30 -1.32
CA ARG A 17 -1.52 -10.67 -2.37
C ARG A 17 -3.00 -10.79 -2.04
N LEU A 18 -3.69 -9.65 -1.95
CA LEU A 18 -5.10 -9.57 -1.59
C LEU A 18 -5.93 -9.46 -2.87
N ALA A 19 -6.75 -10.47 -3.13
CA ALA A 19 -7.59 -10.61 -4.31
C ALA A 19 -9.07 -10.33 -4.03
N THR A 20 -9.45 -10.15 -2.76
CA THR A 20 -10.82 -9.80 -2.36
C THR A 20 -10.87 -8.66 -1.34
N MET A 21 -11.98 -7.93 -1.30
CA MET A 21 -12.19 -6.90 -0.27
C MET A 21 -12.31 -7.49 1.15
N ASP A 22 -12.69 -8.76 1.27
CA ASP A 22 -12.71 -9.47 2.56
C ASP A 22 -11.30 -9.73 3.08
N GLU A 23 -10.35 -10.08 2.20
CA GLU A 23 -8.94 -10.20 2.53
C GLU A 23 -8.33 -8.83 2.90
N VAL A 24 -8.70 -7.76 2.18
CA VAL A 24 -8.35 -6.37 2.56
C VAL A 24 -8.83 -6.04 3.96
N LYS A 25 -10.09 -6.35 4.25
CA LYS A 25 -10.66 -6.12 5.58
C LYS A 25 -9.94 -6.95 6.65
N ALA A 26 -9.70 -8.23 6.40
CA ALA A 26 -9.02 -9.11 7.35
C ALA A 26 -7.59 -8.64 7.64
N PHE A 27 -6.85 -8.23 6.61
CA PHE A 27 -5.50 -7.71 6.74
C PHE A 27 -5.49 -6.39 7.53
N THR A 28 -6.30 -5.41 7.10
CA THR A 28 -6.30 -4.05 7.66
C THR A 28 -6.88 -3.94 9.08
N THR A 29 -7.68 -4.92 9.51
CA THR A 29 -8.25 -4.98 10.88
C THR A 29 -7.36 -5.72 11.88
N SER A 30 -6.27 -6.35 11.42
CA SER A 30 -5.29 -6.92 12.33
C SER A 30 -4.57 -5.81 13.12
N PRO A 31 -4.05 -6.10 14.34
CA PRO A 31 -3.41 -5.07 15.17
C PRO A 31 -2.23 -4.42 14.47
N GLY A 32 -2.16 -3.08 14.51
CA GLY A 32 -1.06 -2.31 13.93
C GLY A 32 -1.47 -1.48 12.72
N ALA A 33 -0.47 -0.87 12.08
CA ALA A 33 -0.68 -0.15 10.83
C ALA A 33 -0.37 -1.04 9.64
N HIS A 34 -1.03 -0.77 8.51
CA HIS A 34 -1.01 -1.61 7.32
C HIS A 34 -0.84 -0.76 6.08
N CYS A 35 0.06 -1.13 5.17
CA CYS A 35 0.27 -0.49 3.89
C CYS A 35 -0.14 -1.42 2.75
N LEU A 36 -1.17 -1.03 2.01
CA LEU A 36 -1.59 -1.70 0.79
C LEU A 36 -0.93 -1.04 -0.41
N PHE A 37 -0.15 -1.82 -1.16
CA PHE A 37 0.42 -1.40 -2.44
C PHE A 37 -0.53 -1.72 -3.58
N VAL A 38 -1.00 -0.67 -4.27
CA VAL A 38 -1.83 -0.77 -5.46
C VAL A 38 -0.95 -0.46 -6.68
N PRO A 39 -0.41 -1.47 -7.38
CA PRO A 39 0.52 -1.23 -8.48
C PRO A 39 -0.13 -0.51 -9.67
N GLY A 40 -1.39 -0.80 -9.99
CA GLY A 40 -1.94 -0.44 -11.30
C GLY A 40 -1.43 -1.38 -12.39
N ASP A 41 -1.87 -1.14 -13.63
CA ASP A 41 -1.41 -1.91 -14.79
C ASP A 41 0.11 -1.73 -15.01
N PRO A 42 0.94 -2.74 -14.72
CA PRO A 42 2.39 -2.61 -14.79
C PRO A 42 2.92 -2.52 -16.22
N ALA A 43 2.12 -2.89 -17.24
CA ALA A 43 2.50 -2.70 -18.64
C ALA A 43 2.37 -1.23 -19.06
N ARG A 44 1.51 -0.46 -18.38
CA ARG A 44 1.26 0.96 -18.66
C ARG A 44 1.97 1.87 -17.66
N ASN A 45 2.31 1.34 -16.48
CA ASN A 45 2.80 2.12 -15.37
C ASN A 45 4.18 1.64 -14.92
N LEU A 46 5.21 2.20 -15.56
CA LEU A 46 6.62 1.88 -15.28
C LEU A 46 7.02 2.26 -13.84
N GLU A 47 6.33 3.22 -13.22
CA GLU A 47 6.59 3.68 -11.84
C GLU A 47 6.25 2.58 -10.79
N SER A 48 5.41 1.60 -11.14
CA SER A 48 5.02 0.52 -10.23
C SER A 48 6.22 -0.35 -9.82
N ALA A 49 7.16 -0.53 -10.74
CA ALA A 49 8.39 -1.25 -10.49
C ALA A 49 9.27 -0.51 -9.47
N ASP A 50 9.34 0.82 -9.58
CA ASP A 50 10.11 1.66 -8.65
C ASP A 50 9.52 1.61 -7.25
N VAL A 51 8.19 1.74 -7.12
CA VAL A 51 7.51 1.62 -5.82
C VAL A 51 7.71 0.22 -5.21
N ALA A 52 7.72 -0.84 -6.01
CA ALA A 52 8.00 -2.20 -5.53
C ALA A 52 9.46 -2.39 -5.05
N VAL A 53 10.39 -1.55 -5.50
CA VAL A 53 11.77 -1.52 -4.97
C VAL A 53 11.86 -0.66 -3.71
N ILE A 54 11.17 0.49 -3.69
CA ILE A 54 11.23 1.46 -2.60
C ILE A 54 10.47 0.97 -1.36
N LEU A 55 9.33 0.29 -1.52
CA LEU A 55 8.46 -0.09 -0.42
C LEU A 55 9.15 -0.99 0.64
N PRO A 56 9.96 -2.01 0.28
CA PRO A 56 10.76 -2.75 1.25
C PRO A 56 11.74 -1.88 2.04
N GLU A 57 12.39 -0.91 1.38
CA GLU A 57 13.32 0.03 2.03
C GLU A 57 12.59 0.94 3.02
N LEU A 58 11.40 1.42 2.66
CA LEU A 58 10.53 2.18 3.55
C LEU A 58 10.11 1.34 4.76
N HIS A 59 9.64 0.11 4.52
CA HIS A 59 9.25 -0.82 5.57
C HIS A 59 10.37 -1.05 6.60
N MET A 60 11.61 -1.21 6.13
CA MET A 60 12.79 -1.32 7.00
C MET A 60 13.14 0.00 7.70
N THR A 61 13.10 1.13 6.99
CA THR A 61 13.44 2.46 7.51
C THR A 61 12.53 2.88 8.66
N PHE A 62 11.23 2.59 8.54
CA PHE A 62 10.26 2.81 9.61
C PHE A 62 10.23 1.68 10.64
N GLN A 63 11.28 0.85 10.72
CA GLN A 63 11.44 -0.22 11.71
C GLN A 63 10.24 -1.18 11.76
N ARG A 64 9.62 -1.45 10.61
CA ARG A 64 8.43 -2.30 10.48
C ARG A 64 7.24 -1.79 11.29
N ALA A 65 7.06 -0.48 11.37
CA ALA A 65 5.92 0.16 12.03
C ALA A 65 4.57 -0.12 11.34
N PHE A 66 4.58 -0.74 10.17
CA PHE A 66 3.40 -1.20 9.44
C PHE A 66 3.73 -2.48 8.68
N ASP A 67 2.76 -3.37 8.51
CA ASP A 67 2.89 -4.51 7.59
C ASP A 67 2.48 -4.13 6.17
N CYS A 68 2.89 -4.93 5.18
CA CYS A 68 2.66 -4.64 3.76
C CYS A 68 1.91 -5.77 3.07
N ALA A 69 1.06 -5.41 2.12
CA ALA A 69 0.41 -6.35 1.21
C ALA A 69 0.30 -5.77 -0.21
N VAL A 70 0.25 -6.65 -1.21
CA VAL A 70 0.04 -6.28 -2.61
C VAL A 70 -1.44 -6.43 -2.95
N VAL A 71 -2.01 -5.47 -3.64
CA VAL A 71 -3.40 -5.53 -4.10
C VAL A 71 -3.44 -6.13 -5.49
N ASP A 72 -4.27 -7.15 -5.67
CA ASP A 72 -4.46 -7.81 -6.96
C ASP A 72 -5.33 -6.95 -7.90
N ASP A 73 -5.11 -7.12 -9.21
CA ASP A 73 -5.81 -6.37 -10.26
C ASP A 73 -7.33 -6.52 -10.19
N ALA A 74 -7.82 -7.67 -9.70
CA ALA A 74 -9.24 -7.95 -9.51
C ALA A 74 -9.98 -6.94 -8.61
N ILE A 75 -9.29 -6.32 -7.64
CA ILE A 75 -9.91 -5.42 -6.65
C ILE A 75 -9.33 -4.00 -6.64
N GLU A 76 -8.30 -3.71 -7.44
CA GLU A 76 -7.66 -2.39 -7.43
C GLU A 76 -8.66 -1.24 -7.65
N ALA A 77 -9.55 -1.39 -8.64
CA ALA A 77 -10.53 -0.36 -8.97
C ALA A 77 -11.48 -0.10 -7.79
N GLN A 78 -12.01 -1.17 -7.19
CA GLN A 78 -12.92 -1.09 -6.05
C GLN A 78 -12.23 -0.48 -4.83
N LEU A 79 -10.98 -0.87 -4.54
CA LEU A 79 -10.22 -0.33 -3.42
C LEU A 79 -9.90 1.16 -3.61
N ARG A 80 -9.51 1.56 -4.83
CA ARG A 80 -9.23 2.98 -5.16
C ARG A 80 -10.46 3.86 -4.99
N GLU A 81 -11.63 3.38 -5.42
CA GLU A 81 -12.90 4.08 -5.22
C GLU A 81 -13.27 4.19 -3.74
N ALA A 82 -13.18 3.08 -2.99
CA ALA A 82 -13.51 3.04 -1.57
C ALA A 82 -12.60 3.94 -0.71
N THR A 83 -11.35 4.13 -1.13
CA THR A 83 -10.34 4.92 -0.39
C THR A 83 -10.19 6.34 -0.91
N GLY A 84 -10.75 6.66 -2.08
CA GLY A 84 -10.53 7.94 -2.78
C GLY A 84 -9.11 8.12 -3.33
N VAL A 85 -8.22 7.13 -3.20
CA VAL A 85 -6.84 7.18 -3.71
C VAL A 85 -6.83 6.71 -5.17
N LEU A 86 -7.28 7.59 -6.06
CA LEU A 86 -7.59 7.21 -7.44
C LEU A 86 -6.37 7.02 -8.35
N LYS A 87 -5.16 7.44 -8.00
CA LYS A 87 -3.99 7.35 -8.90
C LYS A 87 -3.13 6.14 -8.52
N THR A 88 -2.64 5.40 -9.53
CA THR A 88 -1.68 4.29 -9.38
C THR A 88 -0.30 4.67 -9.95
N PRO A 89 0.80 4.06 -9.48
CA PRO A 89 0.84 3.20 -8.29
C PRO A 89 0.49 4.00 -7.03
N SER A 90 0.05 3.35 -5.95
CA SER A 90 -0.17 4.03 -4.67
C SER A 90 0.10 3.15 -3.47
N LEU A 91 0.47 3.80 -2.37
CA LEU A 91 0.57 3.20 -1.04
C LEU A 91 -0.58 3.73 -0.20
N ILE A 92 -1.44 2.85 0.30
CA ILE A 92 -2.62 3.22 1.09
C ILE A 92 -2.46 2.67 2.50
N PHE A 93 -2.53 3.53 3.50
CA PHE A 93 -2.28 3.19 4.89
C PHE A 93 -3.57 3.06 5.68
N PHE A 94 -3.64 2.02 6.49
CA PHE A 94 -4.75 1.72 7.38
C PHE A 94 -4.26 1.47 8.80
N ARG A 95 -5.14 1.61 9.78
CA ARG A 95 -4.98 1.12 11.15
C ARG A 95 -6.33 0.73 11.70
N ASP A 96 -6.42 -0.45 12.33
CA ASP A 96 -7.65 -0.97 12.92
C ASP A 96 -8.86 -0.94 11.94
N GLY A 97 -8.58 -1.25 10.66
CA GLY A 97 -9.56 -1.23 9.57
C GLY A 97 -9.94 0.18 9.06
N GLN A 98 -9.37 1.24 9.62
CA GLN A 98 -9.66 2.62 9.24
C GLN A 98 -8.58 3.18 8.31
N LEU A 99 -9.01 3.90 7.27
CA LEU A 99 -8.12 4.58 6.34
C LEU A 99 -7.41 5.75 7.04
N LEU A 100 -6.08 5.74 7.02
CA LEU A 100 -5.25 6.84 7.52
C LEU A 100 -4.91 7.84 6.41
N GLY A 101 -4.70 7.35 5.19
CA GLY A 101 -4.36 8.17 4.03
C GLY A 101 -3.66 7.37 2.94
N GLY A 102 -3.29 8.04 1.85
CA GLY A 102 -2.57 7.40 0.76
C GLY A 102 -1.53 8.32 0.10
N ILE A 103 -0.49 7.69 -0.44
CA ILE A 103 0.56 8.34 -1.21
C ILE A 103 0.44 7.85 -2.66
N PRO A 104 -0.22 8.63 -3.54
CA PRO A 104 -0.30 8.30 -4.94
C PRO A 104 0.99 8.65 -5.68
N LYS A 105 1.31 7.84 -6.70
CA LYS A 105 2.51 7.87 -7.53
C LYS A 105 3.80 7.62 -6.75
N VAL A 106 4.87 7.32 -7.49
CA VAL A 106 6.21 7.34 -6.91
C VAL A 106 6.55 8.75 -6.41
N ARG A 107 7.30 8.82 -5.32
CA ARG A 107 7.78 10.07 -4.71
C ARG A 107 9.27 9.98 -4.44
N ASP A 108 9.87 11.14 -4.23
CA ASP A 108 11.24 11.22 -3.76
C ASP A 108 11.33 10.75 -2.29
N TRP A 109 12.53 10.36 -1.87
CA TRP A 109 12.75 9.80 -0.54
C TRP A 109 12.30 10.73 0.60
N ASP A 110 12.64 12.01 0.51
CA ASP A 110 12.30 13.02 1.53
C ASP A 110 10.78 13.19 1.68
N ASP A 111 10.04 13.06 0.57
CA ASP A 111 8.58 13.10 0.57
C ASP A 111 7.98 11.92 1.35
N TYR A 112 8.53 10.72 1.18
CA TYR A 112 8.12 9.55 1.97
C TYR A 112 8.45 9.73 3.45
N MET A 113 9.65 10.23 3.76
CA MET A 113 10.09 10.49 5.14
C MET A 113 9.22 11.52 5.85
N ALA A 114 8.71 12.52 5.13
CA ALA A 114 7.79 13.51 5.68
C ALA A 114 6.35 12.97 5.82
N ARG A 115 5.83 12.30 4.79
CA ARG A 115 4.40 11.92 4.71
C ARG A 115 4.05 10.70 5.54
N ILE A 116 4.88 9.67 5.56
CA ILE A 116 4.54 8.42 6.24
C ILE A 116 4.34 8.63 7.75
N PRO A 117 5.22 9.34 8.49
CA PRO A 117 4.96 9.66 9.89
C PRO A 117 3.68 10.47 10.10
N GLN A 118 3.36 11.41 9.20
CA GLN A 118 2.12 12.19 9.30
C GLN A 118 0.88 11.29 9.15
N ILE A 119 0.90 10.37 8.19
CA ILE A 119 -0.18 9.42 7.96
C ILE A 119 -0.30 8.44 9.13
N LEU A 120 0.81 7.88 9.60
CA LEU A 120 0.83 6.93 10.72
C LEU A 120 0.43 7.57 12.07
N ASN A 121 0.62 8.87 12.23
CA ASN A 121 0.17 9.60 13.43
C ASN A 121 -1.20 10.25 13.27
N ALA A 122 -1.84 10.13 12.09
CA ALA A 122 -3.18 10.64 11.90
C ALA A 122 -4.15 9.89 12.81
N ILE A 123 -5.06 10.66 13.43
CA ILE A 123 -6.23 10.08 14.08
C ILE A 123 -7.24 9.83 12.95
N PRO A 124 -7.64 8.58 12.70
CA PRO A 124 -8.64 8.30 11.70
C PRO A 124 -9.92 9.09 11.99
N ALA A 125 -10.51 9.70 10.97
CA ALA A 125 -11.74 10.45 11.14
C ALA A 125 -12.83 9.50 11.67
N PRO A 126 -13.66 9.92 12.64
CA PRO A 126 -14.78 9.10 13.09
C PRO A 126 -15.67 8.77 11.89
N ALA A 127 -16.06 7.50 11.77
CA ALA A 127 -17.04 7.07 10.78
C ALA A 127 -18.32 7.89 11.00
N ALA A 128 -18.71 8.68 10.01
CA ALA A 128 -19.93 9.47 10.00
C ALA A 128 -21.17 8.58 9.93
#